data_AF-A0A380DXJ5-F1
#
_entry.id   AF-A0A380DXJ5-F1
#
_cell.length_a   1.000
_cell.length_b   1.000
_cell.length_c   1.000
_cell.angle_alpha   90.00
_cell.angle_beta   90.00
_cell.angle_gamma   90.00
#
_symmetry.space_group_name_H-M   'P 1'
#
loop_
_entity.id
_entity.type
_entity.pdbx_description
1 polymer ?
#
loop_
_entity_poly.entity_id
_entity_poly.type
_entity_poly.pdbx_seq_one_letter_code
_entity_poly.pdbx_strand_id
1 'polypeptide(L)' 'MKSVLKSERGISDLDLKFAKQAKYTVHFKNGKKQVVNLKSDIFTPNLFSAKDIKKIDIDVKQHTKSKKNK' A
#
# COMPACT_ATOMS: atom_id res chain seq x y z
N MET A 1 2.59 7.96 2.89
CA MET A 1 1.89 6.81 2.26
C MET A 1 0.71 6.34 3.13
N LYS A 2 0.93 5.74 4.30
CA LYS A 2 -0.17 5.42 5.25
C LYS A 2 -1.04 6.63 5.62
N SER A 3 -0.43 7.80 5.80
CA SER A 3 -1.14 9.06 6.02
C SER A 3 -2.13 9.40 4.89
N VAL A 4 -1.74 9.25 3.62
CA VAL A 4 -2.59 9.51 2.44
C VAL A 4 -3.76 8.54 2.38
N LEU A 5 -3.53 7.25 2.68
CA LEU A 5 -4.58 6.25 2.77
C LEU A 5 -5.64 6.59 3.83
N LYS A 6 -5.20 7.13 4.98
CA LYS A 6 -6.11 7.56 6.05
C LYS A 6 -6.87 8.83 5.66
N SER A 7 -6.20 9.84 5.12
CA SER A 7 -6.83 11.14 4.82
C SER A 7 -7.74 11.11 3.61
N GLU A 8 -7.38 10.40 2.53
CA GLU A 8 -8.14 10.42 1.27
C GLU A 8 -9.12 9.26 1.13
N ARG A 9 -8.87 8.13 1.79
CA ARG A 9 -9.67 6.89 1.63
C ARG A 9 -10.25 6.37 2.93
N GLY A 10 -9.94 7.01 4.08
CA GLY A 10 -10.40 6.55 5.39
C GLY A 10 -9.84 5.19 5.82
N ILE A 11 -8.76 4.71 5.19
CA ILE A 11 -8.17 3.39 5.46
C ILE A 11 -7.16 3.55 6.61
N SER A 12 -7.46 2.92 7.75
CA SER A 12 -6.62 2.94 8.95
C SER A 12 -5.53 1.85 8.93
N ASP A 13 -4.57 1.93 9.85
CA ASP A 13 -3.60 0.85 10.07
C ASP A 13 -4.27 -0.48 10.41
N LEU A 14 -5.41 -0.45 11.12
CA LEU A 14 -6.19 -1.63 11.45
C LEU A 14 -6.79 -2.27 10.19
N ASP A 15 -7.33 -1.45 9.29
CA ASP A 15 -7.87 -1.91 8.00
C ASP A 15 -6.76 -2.52 7.13
N LEU A 16 -5.56 -1.94 7.14
CA LEU A 16 -4.41 -2.49 6.41
C LEU A 16 -3.95 -3.83 6.98
N LYS A 17 -3.93 -3.98 8.30
CA LYS A 17 -3.59 -5.24 8.98
C LYS A 17 -4.54 -6.37 8.57
N PHE A 18 -5.84 -6.07 8.54
CA PHE A 18 -6.88 -7.03 8.19
C PHE A 18 -7.21 -7.09 6.70
N ALA A 19 -6.60 -6.26 5.84
CA ALA A 19 -6.82 -6.29 4.40
C ALA A 19 -6.36 -7.64 3.81
N LYS A 20 -7.08 -8.10 2.77
CA LYS A 20 -6.68 -9.28 1.99
C LYS A 20 -5.32 -9.06 1.35
N GLN A 21 -5.09 -7.84 0.87
CA GLN A 21 -3.83 -7.39 0.30
C GLN A 21 -3.63 -5.91 0.62
N ALA A 22 -2.41 -5.52 0.94
CA ALA A 22 -2.00 -4.12 0.95
C ALA A 22 -0.56 -4.02 0.45
N LYS A 23 -0.34 -3.36 -0.68
CA LYS A 23 0.99 -3.17 -1.27
C LYS A 23 1.10 -1.82 -1.96
N TYR A 24 2.32 -1.36 -2.13
CA TYR A 24 2.62 -0.27 -3.05
C TYR A 24 3.65 -0.72 -4.09
N THR A 25 3.55 -0.16 -5.29
CA THR A 25 4.49 -0.39 -6.38
C THR A 25 5.17 0.93 -6.70
N VAL A 26 6.49 0.95 -6.57
CA VAL A 26 7.32 2.06 -7.04
C VAL A 26 7.67 1.79 -8.50
N HIS A 27 7.29 2.71 -9.38
CA HIS A 27 7.68 2.69 -10.78
C HIS A 27 8.83 3.65 -10.97
N PHE A 28 9.99 3.15 -11.38
CA PHE A 28 11.16 3.97 -11.65
C PHE A 28 11.13 4.51 -13.08
N LYS A 29 11.79 5.65 -13.31
CA LYS A 29 11.92 6.28 -14.63
C LYS A 29 12.65 5.38 -15.64
N ASN A 30 13.55 4.53 -15.15
CA ASN A 30 14.26 3.52 -15.95
C ASN A 30 13.41 2.28 -16.31
N GLY A 31 12.12 2.26 -15.94
CA GLY A 31 11.21 1.15 -16.24
C GLY A 31 11.19 0.03 -15.21
N LYS A 32 12.12 -0.01 -14.24
CA LYS A 32 12.09 -0.97 -13.14
C LYS A 32 10.87 -0.76 -12.25
N LYS A 33 10.43 -1.83 -11.59
CA LYS A 33 9.32 -1.81 -10.63
C LYS A 33 9.73 -2.52 -9.35
N GLN A 34 9.43 -1.92 -8.20
CA GLN A 34 9.59 -2.56 -6.90
C GLN A 34 8.25 -2.63 -6.20
N VAL A 35 7.83 -3.85 -5.83
CA VAL A 35 6.61 -4.08 -5.05
C VAL A 35 7.00 -4.21 -3.59
N VAL A 36 6.30 -3.50 -2.71
CA VAL A 36 6.52 -3.53 -1.27
C VAL A 36 5.21 -3.84 -0.56
N ASN A 37 5.27 -4.83 0.34
CA ASN A 37 4.13 -5.24 1.14
C ASN A 37 3.92 -4.29 2.32
N LEU A 38 2.72 -3.73 2.44
CA LEU A 38 2.35 -2.82 3.54
C LEU A 38 1.89 -3.56 4.79
N LYS A 39 1.61 -4.86 4.68
CA LYS A 39 1.22 -5.73 5.80
C LYS A 39 2.41 -6.28 6.59
N SER A 40 3.62 -6.17 6.06
CA SER A 40 4.80 -6.77 6.67
C SER A 40 5.19 -5.99 7.92
N ASP A 41 5.26 -6.68 9.05
CA ASP A 41 5.85 -6.14 10.29
C ASP A 41 7.38 -5.97 10.16
N ILE A 42 7.98 -6.60 9.15
CA ILE A 42 9.40 -6.44 8.81
C ILE A 42 9.55 -5.15 8.00
N PHE A 43 10.10 -4.13 8.66
CA PHE A 43 10.56 -2.91 8.01
C PHE A 43 11.80 -3.24 7.18
N THR A 44 11.66 -3.24 5.86
CA THR A 44 12.81 -3.20 4.95
C THR A 44 13.12 -1.73 4.65
N PRO A 45 14.32 -1.23 5.02
CA PRO A 45 14.76 0.12 4.68
C PRO A 45 15.07 0.17 3.19
N ASN A 46 14.03 0.12 2.36
CA ASN A 46 14.17 0.29 0.93
C ASN A 46 14.39 1.79 0.65
N LEU A 47 15.65 2.20 0.65
CA LEU A 47 16.03 3.57 0.32
C LEU A 47 15.97 3.75 -1.20
N PHE A 48 15.04 4.59 -1.64
CA PHE A 48 14.90 4.95 -3.05
C PHE A 48 15.24 6.42 -3.25
N SER A 49 15.99 6.72 -4.30
CA SER A 49 16.17 8.09 -4.76
C SER A 49 14.85 8.61 -5.34
N ALA A 50 14.31 9.68 -4.75
CA ALA A 50 13.06 10.29 -5.21
C ALA A 50 13.15 10.79 -6.66
N LYS A 51 14.36 11.16 -7.12
CA LYS A 51 14.60 11.61 -8.50
C LYS A 51 14.35 10.50 -9.52
N ASP A 52 14.53 9.24 -9.12
CA ASP A 52 14.40 8.08 -10.00
C ASP A 52 12.99 7.52 -10.02
N ILE A 53 12.11 7.98 -9.12
CA ILE A 53 10.71 7.56 -9.06
C ILE A 53 9.91 8.32 -10.12
N LYS A 54 9.17 7.57 -10.93
CA LYS A 54 8.21 8.11 -11.90
C LYS A 54 6.82 8.24 -11.28
N LYS A 55 6.36 7.20 -10.57
CA LYS A 55 5.08 7.17 -9.86
C LYS A 55 5.06 6.10 -8.79
N ILE A 56 4.10 6.21 -7.87
CA ILE A 56 3.82 5.21 -6.84
C ILE A 56 2.35 4.83 -6.96
N ASP A 57 2.09 3.55 -7.21
CA ASP A 57 0.73 2.99 -7.25
C ASP A 57 0.46 2.25 -5.94
N ILE A 58 -0.71 2.48 -5.35
CA ILE A 58 -1.13 1.91 -4.07
C ILE A 58 -2.32 0.98 -4.31
N ASP A 59 -2.19 -0.29 -3.94
CA ASP A 59 -3.24 -1.31 -4.11
C ASP A 59 -3.58 -1.95 -2.76
N VAL A 60 -4.77 -1.62 -2.26
CA VAL A 60 -5.34 -2.17 -1.02
C VAL A 60 -6.64 -2.88 -1.38
N LYS A 61 -6.69 -4.19 -1.11
CA LYS A 61 -7.89 -5.02 -1.24
C LYS A 61 -8.38 -5.37 0.14
N GLN A 62 -9.50 -4.78 0.55
CA GLN A 62 -10.17 -5.15 1.79
C GLN A 62 -10.84 -6.52 1.64
N HIS A 63 -11.04 -7.23 2.75
CA HIS A 63 -12.01 -8.31 2.75
C HIS A 63 -13.39 -7.68 2.55
N THR A 64 -14.18 -8.21 1.62
CA THR A 64 -15.60 -7.88 1.60
C THR A 64 -16.16 -8.33 2.95
N LYS A 65 -16.62 -7.38 3.78
CA LYS A 65 -17.57 -7.75 4.84
C LYS A 65 -18.72 -8.42 4.11
N SER A 66 -18.89 -9.73 4.25
CA SER A 66 -20.17 -10.34 3.90
C SER A 66 -21.20 -9.50 4.61
N LYS A 67 -22.10 -8.85 3.84
CA LYS A 67 -23.29 -8.25 4.43
C LYS A 67 -23.96 -9.38 5.19
N LYS A 68 -23.81 -9.39 6.51
CA LYS A 68 -24.65 -10.18 7.38
C LYS A 68 -25.99 -9.43 7.35
N ASN A 69 -26.79 -9.73 6.32
CA ASN A 69 -28.18 -9.32 6.30
C ASN A 69 -28.78 -9.89 7.58
N LYS A 70 -29.26 -8.99 8.43
CA LYS A 70 -29.92 -9.31 9.69
C LYS A 70 -31.36 -9.68 9.41
#